data_AF-A0A3D2INS3-F1
#
_entry.id   AF-A0A3D2INS3-F1
#
_cell.length_a   1.000
_cell.length_b   1.000
_cell.length_c   1.000
_cell.angle_alpha   90.00
_cell.angle_beta   90.00
_cell.angle_gamma   90.00
#
_symmetry.space_group_name_H-M   'P 1'
#
loop_
_entity.id
_entity.type
_entity.pdbx_description
1 polymer ?
#
loop_
_entity_poly.entity_id
_entity_poly.type
_entity_poly.pdbx_seq_one_letter_code
_entity_poly.pdbx_strand_id
1 'polypeptide(L)' 'MKKVEDYVRTIPDFPEPGIMFRDVTSVLADADGLELAINEMQKLVGDPDDVDVIVGLESRG' A
#
# COMPACT_ATOMS: atom_id res chain seq x y z
N MET A 1 4.82 9.73 -14.76
CA MET A 1 3.62 9.15 -14.13
C MET A 1 3.89 9.05 -12.64
N LYS A 2 2.87 9.31 -11.80
CA LYS A 2 2.99 9.13 -10.35
C LYS A 2 3.19 7.65 -10.01
N LYS A 3 3.85 7.36 -8.90
CA LYS A 3 4.01 6.03 -8.34
C LYS A 3 3.40 5.95 -6.95
N VAL A 4 3.16 4.75 -6.43
CA VAL A 4 2.58 4.55 -5.09
C VAL A 4 3.46 5.21 -4.01
N GLU A 5 4.79 5.18 -4.16
CA GLU A 5 5.72 5.78 -3.20
C GLU A 5 5.54 7.30 -3.06
N ASP A 6 5.04 7.97 -4.09
CA ASP A 6 4.76 9.41 -4.06
C ASP A 6 3.62 9.76 -3.07
N TYR A 7 2.81 8.76 -2.71
CA TYR A 7 1.70 8.88 -1.76
C TYR A 7 2.03 8.34 -0.36
N VAL A 8 3.19 7.72 -0.16
CA VAL A 8 3.58 7.14 1.14
C VAL A 8 4.28 8.20 1.98
N ARG A 9 3.71 8.52 3.14
CA ARG A 9 4.37 9.40 4.11
C ARG A 9 5.47 8.65 4.84
N THR A 10 6.58 9.33 5.08
CA THR A 10 7.67 8.80 5.93
C THR A 10 7.74 9.59 7.22
N ILE A 11 7.71 8.87 8.34
CA ILE A 11 7.79 9.42 9.69
C ILE A 11 9.12 8.92 10.30
N PRO A 12 10.15 9.78 10.42
CA PRO A 12 11.41 9.39 11.04
C PRO A 12 11.22 9.20 12.55
N ASP A 13 12.04 8.32 13.12
CA ASP A 13 12.15 8.04 14.56
C ASP A 13 10.85 7.57 15.22
N PHE A 14 9.97 6.90 14.46
CA PHE A 14 8.74 6.30 14.97
C PHE A 14 8.73 4.77 14.78
N PRO A 15 8.31 3.98 15.78
CA PRO A 15 7.97 4.40 17.15
C PRO A 15 9.20 4.71 18.02
N GLU A 16 10.40 4.42 17.52
CA GLU A 16 11.67 4.58 18.24
C GLU A 16 12.75 5.18 17.32
N PRO A 17 13.81 5.80 17.90
CA PRO A 17 14.89 6.42 17.14
C PRO A 17 15.57 5.48 16.14
N GLY A 18 15.87 5.99 14.95
CA GLY A 18 16.50 5.26 13.85
C GLY A 18 15.54 4.55 12.90
N ILE A 19 14.23 4.53 13.17
CA ILE A 19 13.23 3.89 12.31
C ILE A 19 12.64 4.90 11.32
N MET A 20 12.57 4.54 10.03
CA MET A 20 11.86 5.30 9.01
C MET A 20 10.49 4.67 8.75
N PHE A 21 9.48 5.03 9.57
CA PHE A 21 8.15 4.45 9.45
C PHE A 21 7.47 4.89 8.17
N ARG A 22 6.93 3.92 7.42
CA ARG A 22 6.17 4.15 6.19
C ARG A 22 4.69 4.10 6.51
N ASP A 23 4.09 5.27 6.57
CA ASP A 23 2.68 5.43 6.84
C ASP A 23 1.90 5.38 5.51
N VAL A 24 1.16 4.28 5.34
CA VAL A 24 0.34 4.03 4.15
C VAL A 24 -1.05 4.67 4.24
N THR A 25 -1.42 5.28 5.37
CA THR A 25 -2.75 5.90 5.51
C THR A 25 -2.98 7.03 4.50
N SER A 26 -1.93 7.72 4.07
CA SER A 26 -2.01 8.73 3.01
C SER A 26 -2.26 8.14 1.62
N VAL A 27 -1.84 6.89 1.37
CA VAL A 27 -2.22 6.15 0.14
C VAL A 27 -3.72 5.83 0.19
N LEU A 28 -4.21 5.36 1.35
CA LEU A 28 -5.61 4.98 1.53
C LEU A 28 -6.58 6.17 1.51
N ALA A 29 -6.11 7.36 1.91
CA ALA A 29 -6.93 8.57 1.97
C ALA A 29 -7.03 9.32 0.63
N ASP A 30 -6.18 9.00 -0.34
CA ASP A 30 -6.16 9.61 -1.68
C ASP A 30 -6.76 8.64 -2.70
N ALA A 31 -7.76 9.09 -3.48
CA ALA A 31 -8.47 8.22 -4.41
C ALA A 31 -7.56 7.69 -5.53
N ASP A 32 -6.70 8.56 -6.09
CA ASP A 32 -5.75 8.17 -7.14
C ASP A 32 -4.67 7.24 -6.55
N GLY A 33 -4.23 7.54 -5.32
CA GLY A 33 -3.23 6.74 -4.60
C GLY A 33 -3.71 5.31 -4.33
N LEU A 34 -4.95 5.16 -3.85
CA LEU A 34 -5.57 3.86 -3.57
C LEU A 34 -5.77 3.07 -4.87
N GLU A 35 -6.35 3.68 -5.90
CA GLU A 35 -6.55 3.02 -7.20
C GLU A 35 -5.22 2.54 -7.79
N LEU A 36 -4.19 3.39 -7.75
CA LEU A 36 -2.86 3.03 -8.24
C LEU A 36 -2.28 1.84 -7.46
N ALA A 37 -2.38 1.83 -6.12
CA ALA A 37 -1.87 0.74 -5.30
C ALA A 37 -2.56 -0.60 -5.62
N ILE A 38 -3.88 -0.61 -5.75
CA ILE A 38 -4.63 -1.82 -6.12
C ILE A 38 -4.26 -2.30 -7.52
N ASN A 39 -4.16 -1.39 -8.48
CA ASN A 39 -3.77 -1.73 -9.86
C ASN A 39 -2.36 -2.33 -9.93
N GLU A 40 -1.40 -1.79 -9.19
CA GLU A 40 -0.05 -2.37 -9.13
C GLU A 40 -0.05 -3.75 -8.46
N MET A 41 -0.84 -3.96 -7.41
CA MET A 41 -0.98 -5.29 -6.79
C MET A 41 -1.61 -6.30 -7.76
N GLN A 42 -2.68 -5.92 -8.47
CA GLN A 42 -3.35 -6.80 -9.43
C GLN A 42 -2.41 -7.24 -10.57
N LYS A 43 -1.55 -6.35 -11.07
CA LYS A 43 -0.53 -6.70 -12.08
C LYS A 43 0.42 -7.79 -11.62
N LEU A 44 0.71 -7.86 -10.31
CA LEU A 44 1.60 -8.87 -9.73
C LEU A 44 0.89 -10.21 -9.52
N VAL A 45 -0.41 -10.18 -9.25
CA VAL A 45 -1.22 -11.38 -8.99
C VAL A 45 -1.64 -12.08 -10.29
N GLY A 46 -1.84 -11.32 -11.38
CA GLY A 46 -2.22 -11.87 -12.68
C GLY A 46 -3.73 -11.81 -12.93
N ASP A 47 -4.29 -12.85 -13.53
CA ASP A 47 -5.73 -12.92 -13.81
C ASP A 47 -6.51 -13.14 -12.50
N PRO A 48 -7.43 -12.23 -12.12
CA PRO A 48 -8.27 -12.42 -10.93
C PRO A 48 -9.12 -13.69 -10.96
N ASP A 49 -9.44 -14.22 -12.15
CA ASP A 49 -10.24 -15.45 -12.29
C ASP A 49 -9.46 -16.71 -11.86
N ASP A 50 -8.13 -16.63 -11.78
CA ASP A 50 -7.26 -17.71 -11.27
C ASP A 50 -7.11 -17.67 -9.74
N VAL A 51 -7.70 -16.68 -9.05
CA VAL A 51 -7.57 -16.48 -7.60
C VAL A 51 -8.85 -16.91 -6.89
N ASP A 52 -8.80 -18.06 -6.22
CA ASP A 52 -9.94 -18.55 -5.44
C ASP A 52 -10.21 -17.70 -4.18
N VAL A 53 -9.15 -17.25 -3.50
CA VAL A 53 -9.24 -16.56 -2.21
C VAL A 53 -8.12 -15.53 -2.05
N ILE A 54 -8.48 -14.36 -1.51
CA ILE A 54 -7.54 -13.36 -0.98
C ILE A 54 -7.65 -13.37 0.54
N VAL A 55 -6.52 -13.52 1.25
CA VAL A 55 -6.47 -13.51 2.72
C VAL A 55 -5.84 -12.21 3.20
N GLY A 56 -6.63 -11.37 3.88
CA GLY A 56 -6.16 -10.17 4.56
C GLY A 56 -5.65 -10.47 5.96
N LEU A 57 -4.46 -9.98 6.30
CA LEU A 57 -3.90 -10.15 7.64
C LEU A 57 -4.34 -9.00 8.56
N GLU A 58 -4.69 -9.32 9.79
CA GLU A 58 -4.96 -8.30 10.81
C GLU A 58 -3.69 -7.47 11.09
N SER A 59 -3.74 -6.14 11.27
CA SER A 59 -4.91 -5.24 11.23
C SER A 59 -4.97 -4.33 10.00
N ARG A 60 -3.90 -4.30 9.19
CA ARG A 60 -3.69 -3.34 8.09
C ARG A 60 -3.54 -4.00 6.73
N GLY A 61 -3.61 -5.34 6.67
CA GLY A 61 -3.51 -6.11 5.44
C GLY A 61 -4.82 -6.17 4.67
#